data_AF-A0A7C8LZ93-F1
#
_entry.id   AF-A0A7C8LZ93-F1
#
_cell.length_a   1.000
_cell.length_b   1.000
_cell.length_c   1.000
_cell.angle_alpha   90.00
_cell.angle_beta   90.00
_cell.angle_gamma   90.00
#
_symmetry.space_group_name_H-M   'P 1'
#
loop_
_entity.id
_entity.type
_entity.pdbx_description
1 polymer ?
#
loop_
_entity_poly.entity_id
_entity_poly.type
_entity_poly.pdbx_seq_one_letter_code
_entity_poly.pdbx_strand_id
1 'polypeptide(L)'
;MDLTLQVKILRVLQEKEIERVGGSSIKSVDVRVVAATNRDLEVEVAAGRFREDLYYRLNVIPLQLPALRERDGDILLLCDHFLQKFGDKQQRPRLTLSPDTRKILAAYTWPGNVRELENFMERMTILCDSNSITPADLPRKILDQVGVIAELPEPISPAPVRPQQAGFQWPCIQDLNEQKLPLKEFLDAVEEKLLLEALQQANGIKNQAAEILGVKRTTLIEKLKKEKN
;
A
#
# COMPACT_ATOMS: atom_id res chain seq x y z
N MET A 1 -2.29 -10.90 29.12
CA MET A 1 -2.20 -12.34 28.77
C MET A 1 -1.86 -13.07 30.05
N ASP A 2 -2.54 -14.16 30.39
CA ASP A 2 -2.21 -14.92 31.60
C ASP A 2 -0.77 -15.46 31.56
N LEU A 3 -0.07 -15.46 32.70
CA LEU A 3 1.32 -15.90 32.82
C LEU A 3 1.50 -17.37 32.41
N THR A 4 0.52 -18.21 32.71
CA THR A 4 0.53 -19.63 32.32
C THR A 4 0.52 -19.80 30.80
N LEU A 5 -0.22 -18.94 30.09
CA LEU A 5 -0.26 -18.96 28.64
C LEU A 5 1.06 -18.49 28.03
N GLN A 6 1.73 -17.51 28.66
CA GLN A 6 3.04 -17.03 28.21
C GLN A 6 4.09 -18.16 28.22
N VAL A 7 4.11 -19.01 29.25
CA VAL A 7 5.01 -20.18 29.31
C VAL A 7 4.72 -21.18 28.18
N LYS A 8 3.44 -21.42 27.88
CA LYS A 8 3.06 -22.32 26.78
C LYS A 8 3.51 -21.77 25.42
N ILE A 9 3.30 -20.48 25.15
CA ILE A 9 3.75 -19.85 23.90
C ILE A 9 5.27 -19.89 23.81
N LEU A 10 5.96 -19.62 24.93
CA LEU A 10 7.42 -19.72 24.99
C LEU A 10 7.88 -21.11 24.52
N ARG A 11 7.28 -22.18 25.06
CA ARG A 11 7.60 -23.56 24.68
C ARG A 11 7.43 -23.81 23.17
N VAL A 12 6.35 -23.32 22.56
CA VAL A 12 6.16 -23.41 21.10
C VAL A 12 7.28 -22.69 20.34
N LEU A 13 7.69 -21.50 20.81
CA LEU A 13 8.74 -20.71 20.16
C LEU A 13 10.16 -21.27 20.38
N GLN A 14 10.42 -21.95 21.51
CA GLN A 14 11.74 -22.51 21.81
C GLN A 14 11.90 -23.93 21.29
N GLU A 15 10.98 -24.80 21.69
CA GLU A 15 11.09 -26.26 21.50
C GLU A 15 10.40 -26.70 20.21
N LYS A 16 9.61 -25.83 19.57
CA LYS A 16 8.80 -26.18 18.39
C LYS A 16 7.86 -27.35 18.69
N GLU A 17 7.30 -27.37 19.89
CA GLU A 17 6.46 -28.45 20.41
C GLU A 17 5.13 -27.93 20.96
N ILE A 18 4.07 -28.72 20.80
CA ILE A 18 2.75 -28.46 21.38
C ILE A 18 2.18 -29.69 22.06
N GLU A 19 1.34 -29.47 23.06
CA GLU A 19 0.52 -30.49 23.72
C GLU A 19 -0.96 -30.18 23.50
N ARG A 20 -1.77 -31.23 23.27
CA ARG A 20 -3.23 -31.06 23.15
C ARG A 20 -3.84 -30.81 24.53
N VAL A 21 -4.90 -30.02 24.59
CA VAL A 21 -5.67 -29.87 25.83
C VAL A 21 -6.19 -31.25 26.27
N GLY A 22 -5.83 -31.66 27.49
CA GLY A 22 -6.20 -32.96 28.06
C GLY A 22 -5.37 -34.16 27.57
N GLY A 23 -4.36 -33.95 26.72
CA GLY A 23 -3.43 -34.99 26.29
C GLY A 23 -2.01 -34.68 26.75
N SER A 24 -1.22 -35.72 27.02
CA SER A 24 0.20 -35.62 27.37
C SER A 24 1.15 -35.85 26.19
N SER A 25 0.60 -36.09 24.99
CA SER A 25 1.42 -36.32 23.80
C SER A 25 1.98 -35.01 23.24
N ILE A 26 3.30 -34.94 23.22
CA ILE A 26 4.07 -33.88 22.59
C ILE A 26 4.04 -34.07 21.07
N LYS A 27 3.85 -32.97 20.33
CA LYS A 27 3.93 -32.95 18.87
C LYS A 27 4.85 -31.84 18.40
N SER A 28 5.83 -32.20 17.57
CA SER A 28 6.67 -31.20 16.91
C SER A 28 5.89 -30.47 15.81
N VAL A 29 6.12 -29.16 15.70
CA VAL A 29 5.47 -28.26 14.74
C VAL A 29 6.48 -27.27 14.18
N ASP A 30 6.38 -26.96 12.89
CA ASP A 30 7.16 -25.88 12.28
C ASP A 30 6.21 -24.75 11.87
N VAL A 31 6.30 -23.62 12.58
CA VAL A 31 5.36 -22.51 12.44
C VAL A 31 6.10 -21.19 12.32
N ARG A 32 5.56 -20.29 11.49
CA ARG A 32 5.94 -18.88 11.47
C ARG A 32 4.98 -18.11 12.36
N VAL A 33 5.51 -17.50 13.42
CA VAL A 33 4.70 -16.73 14.37
C VAL A 33 4.71 -15.26 13.96
N VAL A 34 3.52 -14.67 13.87
CA VAL A 34 3.31 -13.23 13.73
C VAL A 34 2.42 -12.79 14.89
N ALA A 35 2.90 -11.86 15.69
CA ALA A 35 2.19 -11.32 16.84
C ALA A 35 1.95 -9.82 16.67
N ALA A 36 0.83 -9.33 17.21
CA ALA A 36 0.50 -7.91 17.23
C ALA A 36 -0.09 -7.57 18.60
N THR A 37 0.23 -6.38 19.10
CA THR A 37 -0.25 -5.87 20.39
C THR A 37 -0.45 -4.36 20.30
N ASN A 38 -1.43 -3.85 21.04
CA ASN A 38 -1.66 -2.42 21.23
C ASN A 38 -1.07 -1.90 22.55
N ARG A 39 -0.39 -2.77 23.31
CA ARG A 39 0.28 -2.44 24.56
C ARG A 39 1.77 -2.36 24.34
N ASP A 40 2.41 -1.46 25.07
CA ASP A 40 3.86 -1.41 25.18
C ASP A 40 4.36 -2.59 26.02
N LEU A 41 5.03 -3.54 25.35
CA LEU A 41 5.52 -4.74 26.01
C LEU A 41 6.70 -4.46 26.95
N GLU A 42 7.50 -3.42 26.70
CA GLU A 42 8.61 -3.07 27.59
C GLU A 42 8.10 -2.61 28.95
N VAL A 43 7.04 -1.79 28.94
CA VAL A 43 6.33 -1.37 30.16
C VAL A 43 5.68 -2.56 30.86
N GLU A 44 5.07 -3.49 30.12
CA GLU A 44 4.46 -4.69 30.73
C GLU A 44 5.51 -5.66 31.32
N VAL A 45 6.71 -5.74 30.74
CA VAL A 45 7.85 -6.49 31.29
C VAL A 45 8.35 -5.82 32.57
N ALA A 46 8.57 -4.50 32.56
CA ALA A 46 8.98 -3.75 33.74
C ALA A 46 7.96 -3.87 34.89
N ALA A 47 6.67 -3.97 34.56
CA ALA A 47 5.59 -4.16 35.52
C ALA A 47 5.40 -5.63 35.97
N GLY A 48 6.21 -6.58 35.49
CA GLY A 48 6.13 -8.00 35.84
C GLY A 48 4.89 -8.73 35.30
N ARG A 49 4.10 -8.09 34.43
CA ARG A 49 2.90 -8.68 33.81
C ARG A 49 3.22 -9.47 32.55
N PHE A 50 4.39 -9.22 31.96
CA PHE A 50 4.89 -9.92 30.79
C PHE A 50 6.30 -10.46 31.06
N ARG A 51 6.57 -11.69 30.64
CA ARG A 51 7.88 -12.29 30.86
C ARG A 51 8.89 -11.78 29.84
N GLU A 52 10.08 -11.46 30.35
CA GLU A 52 11.20 -10.96 29.55
C GLU A 52 11.69 -11.99 28.51
N ASP A 53 11.72 -13.27 28.87
CA ASP A 53 12.13 -14.37 27.98
C ASP A 53 11.22 -14.54 26.75
N LEU A 54 9.91 -14.32 26.93
CA LEU A 54 8.94 -14.32 25.84
C LEU A 54 9.05 -13.05 25.00
N TYR A 55 9.29 -11.90 25.62
CA TYR A 55 9.43 -10.62 24.93
C TYR A 55 10.53 -10.69 23.87
N TYR A 56 11.74 -11.11 24.23
CA TYR A 56 12.86 -11.17 23.28
C TYR A 56 12.68 -12.20 22.17
N ARG A 57 11.84 -13.22 22.37
CA ARG A 57 11.52 -14.21 21.31
C ARG A 57 10.43 -13.77 20.35
N LEU A 58 9.54 -12.88 20.78
CA LEU A 58 8.54 -12.28 19.91
C LEU A 58 9.07 -11.05 19.20
N ASN A 59 9.85 -10.21 19.90
CA ASN A 59 10.35 -8.94 19.40
C ASN A 59 11.65 -9.08 18.58
N VAL A 60 11.62 -9.92 17.54
CA VAL A 60 12.78 -10.16 16.67
C VAL A 60 12.84 -9.12 15.54
N ILE A 61 11.70 -8.90 14.87
CA ILE A 61 11.56 -7.89 13.81
C ILE A 61 10.35 -7.02 14.19
N PRO A 62 10.55 -5.94 14.97
CA PRO A 62 9.47 -5.04 15.33
C PRO A 62 8.95 -4.30 14.10
N LEU A 63 7.63 -4.28 13.95
CA LEU A 63 6.94 -3.44 12.98
C LEU A 63 6.02 -2.49 13.74
N GLN A 64 6.39 -1.21 13.79
CA GLN A 64 5.55 -0.17 14.35
C GLN A 64 4.55 0.28 13.30
N LEU A 65 3.26 0.10 13.59
CA LEU A 65 2.19 0.54 12.71
C LEU A 65 1.80 1.97 13.07
N PRO A 66 2.03 2.96 12.18
CA PRO A 66 1.66 4.34 12.46
C PRO A 66 0.14 4.47 12.58
N ALA A 67 -0.29 5.41 13.41
CA ALA A 67 -1.72 5.73 13.53
C ALA A 67 -2.24 6.33 12.22
N LEU A 68 -3.56 6.24 11.97
CA LEU A 68 -4.14 6.76 10.73
C LEU A 68 -3.87 8.26 10.55
N ARG A 69 -3.85 9.03 11.64
CA ARG A 69 -3.53 10.47 11.65
C ARG A 69 -2.09 10.82 11.27
N GLU A 70 -1.19 9.84 11.28
CA GLU A 70 0.22 10.02 10.86
C GLU A 70 0.39 9.68 9.37
N ARG A 71 -0.70 9.28 8.70
CA ARG A 71 -0.73 8.84 7.30
C ARG A 71 -1.56 9.82 6.47
N ASP A 72 -1.01 11.02 6.29
CA ASP A 72 -1.63 12.08 5.50
C ASP A 72 -1.93 11.58 4.07
N GLY A 73 -3.16 11.83 3.60
CA GLY A 73 -3.63 11.40 2.27
C GLY A 73 -4.28 10.01 2.22
N ASP A 74 -3.97 9.09 3.15
CA ASP A 74 -4.60 7.76 3.19
C ASP A 74 -6.07 7.83 3.61
N ILE A 75 -6.45 8.82 4.43
CA ILE A 75 -7.81 8.97 4.95
C ILE A 75 -8.83 9.04 3.81
N LEU A 76 -8.65 9.97 2.86
CA LEU A 76 -9.59 10.14 1.76
C LEU A 76 -9.64 8.93 0.83
N LEU A 77 -8.50 8.31 0.57
CA LEU A 77 -8.42 7.07 -0.22
C LEU A 77 -9.21 5.93 0.44
N LEU A 78 -9.07 5.78 1.76
CA LEU A 78 -9.82 4.80 2.55
C LEU A 78 -11.31 5.12 2.58
N CYS A 79 -11.70 6.41 2.70
CA CYS A 79 -13.09 6.81 2.60
C CYS A 79 -13.71 6.36 1.28
N ASP A 80 -13.05 6.68 0.15
CA ASP A 80 -13.53 6.33 -1.19
C ASP A 80 -13.60 4.79 -1.36
N HIS A 81 -12.62 4.05 -0.84
CA HIS A 81 -12.63 2.58 -0.82
C HIS A 81 -13.81 2.01 -0.02
N PHE A 82 -14.05 2.49 1.19
CA PHE A 82 -15.14 2.01 2.04
C PHE A 82 -16.51 2.36 1.47
N LEU A 83 -16.69 3.57 0.94
CA LEU A 83 -17.94 3.96 0.28
C LEU A 83 -18.25 3.05 -0.91
N GLN A 84 -17.25 2.71 -1.72
CA GLN A 84 -17.44 1.75 -2.80
C GLN A 84 -17.80 0.35 -2.26
N LYS A 85 -17.01 -0.17 -1.31
CA LYS A 85 -17.22 -1.50 -0.69
C LYS A 85 -18.63 -1.66 -0.11
N PHE A 86 -19.11 -0.66 0.63
CA PHE A 86 -20.43 -0.70 1.28
C PHE A 86 -21.57 -0.35 0.32
N GLY A 87 -21.34 0.56 -0.64
CA GLY A 87 -22.29 0.87 -1.70
C GLY A 87 -22.62 -0.35 -2.56
N ASP A 88 -21.61 -1.12 -2.96
CA ASP A 88 -21.76 -2.36 -3.74
C ASP A 88 -22.58 -3.40 -2.96
N LYS A 89 -22.33 -3.54 -1.65
CA LYS A 89 -23.07 -4.45 -0.77
C LYS A 89 -24.54 -4.08 -0.63
N GLN A 90 -24.88 -2.79 -0.70
CA GLN A 90 -26.25 -2.28 -0.59
C GLN A 90 -26.94 -2.01 -1.93
N GLN A 91 -26.28 -2.34 -3.06
CA GLN A 91 -26.77 -2.08 -4.42
C GLN A 91 -27.14 -0.60 -4.66
N ARG A 92 -26.47 0.32 -3.97
CA ARG A 92 -26.69 1.76 -4.12
C ARG A 92 -25.78 2.34 -5.22
N PRO A 93 -26.23 3.36 -5.95
CA PRO A 93 -25.35 4.10 -6.85
C PRO A 93 -24.17 4.69 -6.06
N ARG A 94 -23.00 4.85 -6.70
CA ARG A 94 -21.77 5.29 -6.04
C ARG A 94 -22.00 6.56 -5.20
N LEU A 95 -21.96 6.40 -3.88
CA LEU A 95 -21.93 7.54 -2.97
C LEU A 95 -20.60 8.26 -3.11
N THR A 96 -20.66 9.58 -3.11
CA THR A 96 -19.50 10.46 -3.22
C THR A 96 -19.42 11.38 -2.01
N LEU A 97 -18.21 11.88 -1.70
CA LEU A 97 -18.02 12.90 -0.68
C LEU A 97 -18.01 14.27 -1.34
N SER A 98 -18.78 15.22 -0.81
CA SER A 98 -18.67 16.62 -1.22
C SER A 98 -17.27 17.18 -0.91
N PRO A 99 -16.79 18.19 -1.64
CA PRO A 99 -15.46 18.80 -1.39
C PRO A 99 -15.27 19.28 0.06
N ASP A 100 -16.30 19.89 0.65
CA ASP A 100 -16.27 20.37 2.03
C ASP A 100 -16.22 19.21 3.02
N THR A 101 -16.98 18.14 2.76
CA THR A 101 -16.92 16.91 3.55
C THR A 101 -15.52 16.31 3.51
N ARG A 102 -14.85 16.28 2.34
CA ARG A 102 -13.48 15.78 2.22
C ARG A 102 -12.51 16.59 3.07
N LYS A 103 -12.61 17.92 3.07
CA LYS A 103 -11.81 18.81 3.93
C LYS A 103 -11.98 18.46 5.41
N ILE A 104 -13.23 18.32 5.86
CA ILE A 104 -13.55 18.02 7.26
C ILE A 104 -12.98 16.65 7.67
N LEU A 105 -13.20 15.62 6.86
CA LEU A 105 -12.74 14.26 7.18
C LEU A 105 -11.21 14.14 7.17
N ALA A 106 -10.53 14.90 6.30
CA ALA A 106 -9.07 14.93 6.26
C ALA A 106 -8.46 15.68 7.46
N ALA A 107 -9.11 16.75 7.93
CA ALA A 107 -8.64 17.53 9.08
C ALA A 107 -8.96 16.87 10.43
N TYR A 108 -9.94 15.98 10.47
CA TYR A 108 -10.31 15.29 11.70
C TYR A 108 -9.20 14.31 12.13
N THR A 109 -8.85 14.34 13.42
CA THR A 109 -7.69 13.60 13.96
C THR A 109 -7.91 12.08 14.00
N TRP A 110 -9.14 11.57 13.79
CA TRP A 110 -9.52 10.16 13.90
C TRP A 110 -8.90 9.50 15.15
N PRO A 111 -9.47 9.73 16.35
CA PRO A 111 -8.92 9.20 17.59
C PRO A 111 -8.86 7.66 17.60
N GLY A 112 -9.74 7.00 16.84
CA GLY A 112 -9.68 5.57 16.54
C GLY A 112 -8.88 5.24 15.28
N ASN A 113 -8.39 4.00 15.21
CA ASN A 113 -7.74 3.45 14.01
C ASN A 113 -8.72 3.40 12.82
N VAL A 114 -8.26 2.88 11.68
CA VAL A 114 -9.04 2.60 10.45
C VAL A 114 -10.44 2.02 10.69
N ARG A 115 -10.67 1.28 11.78
CA ARG A 115 -11.99 0.77 12.17
C ARG A 115 -13.02 1.86 12.50
N GLU A 116 -12.62 2.96 13.14
CA GLU A 116 -13.55 4.07 13.39
C GLU A 116 -13.98 4.70 12.07
N LEU A 117 -13.04 4.89 11.15
CA LEU A 117 -13.32 5.36 9.79
C LEU A 117 -14.23 4.38 9.02
N GLU A 118 -13.94 3.07 9.06
CA GLU A 118 -14.75 2.04 8.41
C GLU A 118 -16.20 2.05 8.92
N ASN A 119 -16.39 2.02 10.24
CA ASN A 119 -17.71 2.05 10.87
C ASN A 119 -18.45 3.36 10.55
N PHE A 120 -17.73 4.48 10.52
CA PHE A 120 -18.29 5.76 10.14
C PHE A 120 -18.80 5.72 8.71
N MET A 121 -17.97 5.28 7.75
CA MET A 121 -18.34 5.19 6.34
C MET A 121 -19.50 4.22 6.12
N GLU A 122 -19.50 3.06 6.77
CA GLU A 122 -20.64 2.12 6.73
C GLU A 122 -21.93 2.81 7.19
N ARG A 123 -21.88 3.53 8.32
CA ARG A 123 -23.03 4.27 8.84
C ARG A 123 -23.53 5.33 7.86
N MET A 124 -22.62 6.08 7.24
CA MET A 124 -23.00 7.10 6.25
C MET A 124 -23.69 6.48 5.03
N THR A 125 -23.26 5.30 4.57
CA THR A 125 -23.95 4.62 3.45
C THR A 125 -25.38 4.19 3.77
N ILE A 126 -25.69 3.96 5.05
CA ILE A 126 -27.03 3.59 5.52
C ILE A 126 -27.90 4.85 5.73
N LEU A 127 -27.34 5.90 6.33
CA LEU A 127 -28.10 7.08 6.74
C LEU A 127 -28.28 8.13 5.64
N CYS A 128 -27.37 8.20 4.66
CA CYS A 128 -27.50 9.16 3.58
C CYS A 128 -28.48 8.64 2.52
N ASP A 129 -29.56 9.37 2.29
CA ASP A 129 -30.50 9.08 1.20
C ASP A 129 -30.03 9.63 -0.16
N SER A 130 -29.10 10.59 -0.14
CA SER A 130 -28.48 11.19 -1.30
C SER A 130 -27.24 10.43 -1.80
N ASN A 131 -26.91 10.60 -3.08
CA ASN A 131 -25.68 10.06 -3.68
C ASN A 131 -24.41 10.85 -3.30
N SER A 132 -24.54 11.90 -2.47
CA SER A 132 -23.43 12.74 -2.03
C SER A 132 -23.57 13.06 -0.56
N ILE A 133 -22.50 12.79 0.19
CA ILE A 133 -22.41 13.06 1.63
C ILE A 133 -21.93 14.50 1.81
N THR A 134 -22.75 15.31 2.47
CA THR A 134 -22.50 16.72 2.74
C THR A 134 -22.12 16.95 4.20
N PRO A 135 -21.58 18.13 4.57
CA PRO A 135 -21.26 18.43 5.96
C PRO A 135 -22.46 18.33 6.91
N ALA A 136 -23.69 18.54 6.41
CA ALA A 136 -24.92 18.43 7.21
C ALA A 136 -25.22 17.00 7.67
N ASP A 137 -24.72 16.00 6.95
CA ASP A 137 -24.89 14.59 7.28
C ASP A 137 -23.89 14.11 8.34
N LEU A 138 -22.83 14.91 8.61
CA LEU A 138 -21.79 14.54 9.55
C LEU A 138 -22.24 14.71 11.01
N PRO A 139 -21.87 13.80 11.91
CA PRO A 139 -22.08 13.96 13.34
C PRO A 139 -21.43 15.23 13.89
N ARG A 140 -22.15 15.92 14.79
CA ARG A 140 -21.70 17.16 15.44
C ARG A 140 -20.31 17.06 16.07
N LYS A 141 -19.97 15.92 16.67
CA LYS A 141 -18.63 15.66 17.25
C LYS A 141 -17.48 15.95 16.28
N ILE A 142 -17.64 15.63 14.99
CA ILE A 142 -16.60 15.88 13.97
C ILE A 142 -16.56 17.37 13.62
N LEU A 143 -17.73 17.99 13.47
CA LEU A 143 -17.86 19.42 13.14
C LEU A 143 -17.28 20.31 14.25
N ASP A 144 -17.58 19.99 15.51
CA ASP A 144 -17.14 20.76 16.68
C ASP A 144 -15.60 20.72 16.87
N GLN A 145 -14.96 19.62 16.47
CA GLN A 145 -13.51 19.46 16.59
C GLN A 145 -12.74 20.17 15.47
N VAL A 146 -13.30 20.21 14.26
CA VAL A 146 -12.61 20.73 13.08
C VAL A 146 -12.78 22.26 12.93
N GLY A 147 -13.86 22.84 13.47
CA GLY A 147 -14.06 24.29 13.45
C GLY A 147 -14.45 24.85 12.08
N VAL A 148 -13.89 26.00 11.70
CA VAL A 148 -14.28 26.74 10.48
C VAL A 148 -13.71 26.08 9.22
N ILE A 149 -14.60 25.53 8.39
CA ILE A 149 -14.25 24.80 7.16
C ILE A 149 -13.41 25.66 6.18
N ALA A 150 -13.66 26.98 6.14
CA ALA A 150 -12.98 27.91 5.23
C ALA A 150 -11.49 28.10 5.53
N GLU A 151 -11.04 27.79 6.75
CA GLU A 151 -9.63 27.93 7.16
C GLU A 151 -8.85 26.62 7.02
N LEU A 152 -9.51 25.52 6.62
CA LEU A 152 -8.86 24.23 6.50
C LEU A 152 -7.97 24.16 5.25
N PRO A 153 -6.75 23.60 5.36
CA PRO A 153 -5.91 23.36 4.21
C PRO A 153 -6.63 22.44 3.22
N GLU A 154 -6.40 22.67 1.92
CA GLU A 154 -6.86 21.76 0.88
C GLU A 154 -6.29 20.37 1.16
N PRO A 155 -7.12 19.31 1.19
CA PRO A 155 -6.62 17.98 1.48
C PRO A 155 -5.61 17.59 0.41
N ILE A 156 -4.50 17.02 0.85
CA ILE A 156 -3.51 16.43 -0.03
C ILE A 156 -4.17 15.20 -0.66
N SER A 157 -4.92 15.40 -1.73
CA SER A 157 -5.30 14.30 -2.59
C SER A 157 -3.98 13.74 -3.10
N PRO A 158 -3.69 12.43 -2.95
CA PRO A 158 -2.58 11.86 -3.67
C PRO A 158 -2.84 12.19 -5.13
N ALA A 159 -2.03 13.10 -5.70
CA ALA A 159 -1.97 13.25 -7.14
C ALA A 159 -1.84 11.83 -7.67
N PRO A 160 -2.57 11.42 -8.72
CA PRO A 160 -2.48 10.06 -9.22
C PRO A 160 -1.00 9.78 -9.37
N VAL A 161 -0.48 8.92 -8.49
CA VAL A 161 0.92 8.52 -8.51
C VAL A 161 0.94 7.70 -9.77
N ARG A 162 1.24 8.36 -10.90
CA ARG A 162 1.74 7.67 -12.08
C ARG A 162 2.86 6.83 -11.47
N PRO A 163 2.76 5.50 -11.50
CA PRO A 163 3.80 4.69 -10.92
C PRO A 163 5.07 5.16 -11.61
N GLN A 164 5.96 5.81 -10.86
CA GLN A 164 7.31 6.09 -11.30
C GLN A 164 7.99 4.74 -11.30
N GLN A 165 7.63 3.92 -12.28
CA GLN A 165 8.40 2.76 -12.64
C GLN A 165 9.74 3.34 -13.07
N ALA A 166 10.79 3.02 -12.32
CA ALA A 166 12.15 3.01 -12.85
C ALA A 166 12.20 1.93 -13.93
N GLY A 167 11.52 2.20 -15.03
CA GLY A 167 11.19 1.29 -16.11
C GLY A 167 10.89 2.13 -17.34
N PHE A 168 11.32 1.61 -18.48
CA PHE A 168 11.18 2.24 -19.79
C PHE A 168 9.78 2.87 -19.97
N GLN A 169 9.72 4.19 -20.12
CA GLN A 169 8.51 4.89 -20.54
C GLN A 169 8.39 4.81 -22.05
N TRP A 170 7.24 4.35 -22.52
CA TRP A 170 6.96 4.31 -23.95
C TRP A 170 6.91 5.75 -24.50
N PRO A 171 7.66 6.05 -25.57
CA PRO A 171 7.64 7.38 -26.16
C PRO A 171 6.23 7.74 -26.66
N CYS A 172 5.80 8.96 -26.38
CA CYS A 172 4.51 9.51 -26.80
C CYS A 172 4.70 10.66 -27.79
N ILE A 173 3.60 11.11 -28.42
CA ILE A 173 3.63 12.17 -29.45
C ILE A 173 4.19 13.50 -28.90
N GLN A 174 4.08 13.72 -27.59
CA GLN A 174 4.65 14.92 -26.95
C GLN A 174 6.19 14.89 -26.99
N ASP A 175 6.81 13.72 -26.78
CA ASP A 175 8.28 13.56 -26.84
C ASP A 175 8.84 13.86 -28.24
N LEU A 176 8.11 13.46 -29.29
CA LEU A 176 8.45 13.77 -30.68
C LEU A 176 8.42 15.29 -30.94
N ASN A 177 7.37 15.96 -30.46
CA ASN A 177 7.19 17.40 -30.65
C ASN A 177 8.23 18.23 -29.88
N GLU A 178 8.64 17.77 -28.69
CA GLU A 178 9.65 18.42 -27.85
C GLU A 178 11.05 18.32 -28.47
N GLN A 179 11.40 17.17 -29.04
CA GLN A 179 12.70 16.95 -29.68
C GLN A 179 12.81 17.59 -31.08
N LYS A 180 11.70 18.02 -31.69
CA LYS A 180 11.63 18.62 -33.04
C LYS A 180 12.30 17.79 -34.14
N LEU A 181 12.35 16.48 -33.96
CA LEU A 181 12.92 15.55 -34.94
C LEU A 181 11.86 15.10 -35.95
N PRO A 182 12.22 14.86 -37.22
CA PRO A 182 11.33 14.16 -38.14
C PRO A 182 11.06 12.73 -37.64
N LEU A 183 9.85 12.22 -37.89
CA LEU A 183 9.37 10.92 -37.38
C LEU A 183 10.35 9.76 -37.59
N LYS A 184 11.05 9.77 -38.73
CA LYS A 184 12.01 8.72 -39.07
C LYS A 184 13.21 8.70 -38.11
N GLU A 185 13.80 9.86 -37.83
CA GLU A 185 14.95 9.99 -36.94
C GLU A 185 14.58 9.66 -35.48
N PHE A 186 13.36 9.99 -35.08
CA PHE A 186 12.85 9.62 -33.76
C PHE A 186 12.68 8.11 -33.59
N LEU A 187 12.12 7.42 -34.61
CA LEU A 187 11.98 5.96 -34.57
C LEU A 187 13.34 5.27 -34.60
N ASP A 188 14.31 5.78 -35.36
CA ASP A 188 15.68 5.26 -35.40
C ASP A 188 16.36 5.39 -34.01
N ALA A 189 16.20 6.52 -33.31
CA ALA A 189 16.73 6.72 -31.97
C ALA A 189 16.09 5.80 -30.90
N VAL A 190 14.79 5.54 -31.00
CA VAL A 190 14.09 4.58 -30.13
C VAL A 190 14.56 3.15 -30.43
N GLU A 191 14.75 2.81 -31.70
CA GLU A 191 15.27 1.51 -32.13
C GLU A 191 16.69 1.27 -31.59
N GLU A 192 17.57 2.27 -31.67
CA GLU A 192 18.95 2.20 -31.14
C GLU A 192 18.95 1.90 -29.63
N LYS A 193 18.15 2.64 -28.87
CA LYS A 193 18.07 2.48 -27.42
C LYS A 193 17.64 1.06 -27.03
N LEU A 194 16.65 0.51 -27.72
CA LEU A 194 16.16 -0.86 -27.48
C LEU A 194 17.20 -1.92 -27.87
N LEU A 195 17.94 -1.71 -28.97
CA LEU A 195 19.03 -2.60 -29.38
C LEU A 195 20.16 -2.65 -28.34
N LEU A 196 20.54 -1.51 -27.77
CA LEU A 196 21.58 -1.41 -26.74
C LEU A 196 21.12 -2.04 -25.42
N GLU A 197 19.87 -1.80 -25.01
CA GLU A 197 19.31 -2.37 -23.78
C GLU A 197 19.23 -3.91 -23.87
N ALA A 198 18.79 -4.45 -25.01
CA ALA A 198 18.79 -5.89 -25.25
C ALA A 198 20.20 -6.50 -25.25
N LEU A 199 21.21 -5.79 -25.76
CA LEU A 199 22.60 -6.23 -25.70
C LEU A 199 23.17 -6.20 -24.28
N GLN A 200 22.81 -5.20 -23.48
CA GLN A 200 23.20 -5.12 -22.06
C GLN A 200 22.57 -6.27 -21.26
N GLN A 201 21.28 -6.53 -21.46
CA GLN A 201 20.57 -7.62 -20.79
C GLN A 201 21.08 -9.00 -21.19
N ALA A 202 21.50 -9.16 -22.45
CA ALA A 202 22.11 -10.38 -22.98
C ALA A 202 23.63 -10.47 -22.75
N ASN A 203 24.21 -9.58 -21.94
CA ASN A 203 25.64 -9.55 -21.60
C ASN A 203 26.57 -9.56 -22.83
N GLY A 204 26.15 -8.91 -23.93
CA GLY A 204 26.89 -8.84 -25.19
C GLY A 204 26.69 -10.03 -26.15
N ILE A 205 25.86 -11.02 -25.80
CA ILE A 205 25.58 -12.18 -26.64
C ILE A 205 24.49 -11.83 -27.68
N LYS A 206 24.92 -11.56 -28.91
CA LYS A 206 24.05 -11.11 -30.01
C LYS A 206 22.89 -12.05 -30.36
N ASN A 207 23.04 -13.36 -30.14
CA ASN A 207 21.97 -14.33 -30.40
C ASN A 207 20.84 -14.19 -29.37
N GLN A 208 21.20 -14.09 -28.09
CA GLN A 208 20.24 -13.92 -27.00
C GLN A 208 19.56 -12.54 -27.08
N ALA A 209 20.31 -11.49 -27.43
CA ALA A 209 19.72 -10.18 -27.69
C ALA A 209 18.69 -10.21 -28.85
N ALA A 210 18.96 -10.99 -29.90
CA ALA A 210 18.04 -11.14 -31.03
C ALA A 210 16.78 -11.93 -30.64
N GLU A 211 16.91 -12.94 -29.78
CA GLU A 211 15.77 -13.68 -29.23
C GLU A 211 14.89 -12.80 -28.32
N ILE A 212 15.50 -11.98 -27.44
CA ILE A 212 14.79 -11.03 -26.56
C ILE A 212 13.97 -10.03 -27.39
N LEU A 213 14.54 -9.55 -28.50
CA LEU A 213 13.87 -8.61 -29.40
C LEU A 213 12.93 -9.28 -30.42
N GLY A 214 12.86 -10.62 -30.45
CA GLY A 214 12.01 -11.35 -31.40
C GLY A 214 12.42 -11.22 -32.87
N VAL A 215 13.67 -10.84 -33.16
CA VAL A 215 14.20 -10.64 -34.51
C VAL A 215 15.24 -11.69 -34.88
N LYS A 216 15.43 -11.95 -36.17
CA LYS A 216 16.51 -12.84 -36.62
C LYS A 216 17.87 -12.21 -36.32
N ARG A 217 18.83 -13.04 -35.89
CA ARG A 217 20.23 -12.64 -35.63
C ARG A 217 20.84 -11.81 -36.77
N THR A 218 20.58 -12.19 -38.02
CA THR A 218 21.10 -11.49 -39.21
C THR A 218 20.60 -10.05 -39.29
N THR A 219 19.31 -9.82 -38.99
CA THR A 219 18.67 -8.51 -38.99
C THR A 219 19.24 -7.62 -37.87
N LEU A 220 19.47 -8.18 -36.69
CA LEU A 220 20.12 -7.46 -35.59
C LEU A 220 21.55 -7.03 -35.94
N ILE A 221 22.31 -7.88 -36.64
CA ILE A 221 23.67 -7.56 -37.09
C ILE A 221 23.67 -6.48 -38.18
N GLU A 222 22.71 -6.51 -39.11
CA GLU A 222 22.55 -5.49 -40.15
C GLU A 222 22.21 -4.12 -39.54
N LYS A 223 21.27 -4.10 -38.59
CA LYS A 223 20.87 -2.88 -37.87
C LYS A 223 22.04 -2.29 -37.08
N LEU A 224 22.80 -3.12 -36.34
CA LEU A 224 24.01 -2.66 -35.62
C LEU A 224 25.14 -2.17 -36.54
N LYS A 225 25.18 -2.61 -37.80
CA LYS A 225 26.19 -2.15 -38.78
C LYS A 225 25.80 -0.83 -39.43
N LYS A 226 24.51 -0.63 -39.70
CA LYS A 226 23.97 0.57 -40.32
C LYS A 226 24.21 1.82 -39.46
N GLU A 227 24.22 1.67 -38.14
CA GLU A 227 24.45 2.76 -37.18
C GLU A 227 25.93 3.11 -36.92
N LYS A 228 26.89 2.33 -37.45
CA LYS A 228 28.33 2.59 -37.27
C LYS A 228 28.98 3.35 -38.44
N ASN A 229 28.21 3.68 -39.47
CA ASN A 229 28.62 4.46 -40.65
C ASN A 229 27.82 5.77 -40.70
#